data_AF-A0A2V5Z9L8-F1
#
_entry.id   AF-A0A2V5Z9L8-F1
#
_cell.length_a   1.000
_cell.length_b   1.000
_cell.length_c   1.000
_cell.angle_alpha   90.00
_cell.angle_beta   90.00
_cell.angle_gamma   90.00
#
_symmetry.space_group_name_H-M   'P 1'
#
loop_
_entity.id
_entity.type
_entity.pdbx_description
1 polymer ?
#
loop_
_entity_poly.entity_id
_entity_poly.type
_entity_poly.pdbx_seq_one_letter_code
_entity_poly.pdbx_strand_id
1 'polypeptide(L)'
;MKTTDATVLDEPKTHRGATEETIEPAIESRPRPTTGVREAKIYIDGKFYSEANAKVSVFDHGLLYGDGIFEGIRFYNGRVFRLQEHLERLWNSARSICLDIPMTRQEMTEALLETIRENHLREGYIRLVVTRGVGNLGLNPEQCKDPSVIIIAATIALYHEDFYRKGLSIVTVATRRSNPASLNPAVKSLNYLNNVMARIEANLASADEALMLNDAGNVAECTADNVFIIKHGQIFTPPTTAGALQGITRSVVFDIAGEFDIKVIEADFTRHDIF
;
A
#
# COMPACT_ATOMS: atom_id res chain seq x y z
N MET A 1 19.10 -55.36 28.14
CA MET A 1 17.75 -54.97 28.58
C MET A 1 17.83 -53.53 29.08
N LYS A 2 17.24 -52.60 28.32
CA LYS A 2 16.85 -51.21 28.64
C LYS A 2 17.87 -50.23 29.30
N THR A 3 18.29 -49.26 28.48
CA THR A 3 18.43 -47.79 28.74
C THR A 3 17.31 -47.25 29.65
N THR A 4 17.38 -46.19 30.45
CA THR A 4 18.13 -44.91 30.56
C THR A 4 17.78 -44.36 31.96
N ASP A 5 18.55 -43.40 32.51
CA ASP A 5 18.00 -42.06 32.83
C ASP A 5 19.06 -41.12 33.42
N ALA A 6 19.00 -39.90 32.91
CA ALA A 6 19.99 -38.85 33.00
C ALA A 6 19.77 -37.94 34.22
N THR A 7 20.89 -37.40 34.68
CA THR A 7 21.04 -36.26 35.59
C THR A 7 20.20 -35.06 35.20
N VAL A 8 19.39 -34.57 36.15
CA VAL A 8 18.71 -33.28 36.11
C VAL A 8 19.75 -32.18 36.41
N LEU A 9 19.89 -31.22 35.51
CA LEU A 9 20.55 -29.94 35.76
C LEU A 9 19.46 -28.86 35.86
N ASP A 10 19.55 -28.03 36.90
CA ASP A 10 18.63 -26.91 37.16
C ASP A 10 18.47 -25.98 35.94
N GLU A 11 17.24 -25.58 35.66
CA GLU A 11 16.89 -24.57 34.67
C GLU A 11 17.40 -23.18 35.09
N PRO A 12 17.82 -22.31 34.14
CA PRO A 12 18.16 -20.93 34.46
C PRO A 12 16.89 -20.14 34.77
N LYS A 13 16.86 -19.56 35.98
CA LYS A 13 15.84 -18.61 36.41
C LYS A 13 15.81 -17.41 35.45
N THR A 14 14.75 -17.30 34.65
CA THR A 14 14.47 -16.08 33.89
C THR A 14 13.87 -15.04 34.83
N HIS A 15 14.55 -13.90 34.95
CA HIS A 15 14.03 -12.72 35.61
C HIS A 15 12.75 -12.24 34.89
N ARG A 16 11.59 -12.40 35.54
CA ARG A 16 10.40 -11.61 35.23
C ARG A 16 10.62 -10.20 35.77
N GLY A 17 10.74 -9.22 34.89
CA GLY A 17 10.94 -7.84 35.32
C GLY A 17 11.17 -6.83 34.21
N ALA A 18 10.22 -6.70 33.28
CA ALA A 18 9.81 -5.45 32.64
C ALA A 18 8.64 -5.83 31.73
N THR A 19 7.48 -5.19 31.91
CA THR A 19 6.46 -5.17 30.87
C THR A 19 7.05 -4.40 29.70
N GLU A 20 7.63 -5.12 28.73
CA GLU A 20 7.74 -4.60 27.37
C GLU A 20 6.30 -4.36 26.92
N GLU A 21 5.88 -3.09 26.91
CA GLU A 21 4.80 -2.68 26.03
C GLU A 21 5.24 -3.09 24.62
N THR A 22 4.70 -4.21 24.15
CA THR A 22 4.73 -4.56 22.74
C THR A 22 4.07 -3.40 21.99
N ILE A 23 4.90 -2.55 21.39
CA ILE A 23 4.43 -1.47 20.53
C ILE A 23 3.75 -2.14 19.33
N GLU A 24 2.42 -2.14 19.31
CA GLU A 24 1.66 -2.67 18.17
C GLU A 24 2.05 -1.90 16.89
N PRO A 25 2.40 -2.59 15.79
CA PRO A 25 2.68 -1.92 14.53
C PRO A 25 1.43 -1.17 14.04
N ALA A 26 1.61 0.09 13.64
CA ALA A 26 0.52 1.03 13.34
C ALA A 26 -0.47 0.57 12.24
N ILE A 27 -0.06 -0.39 11.40
CA ILE A 27 -0.89 -1.00 10.34
C ILE A 27 -2.05 -1.81 10.92
N GLU A 28 -1.93 -2.29 12.17
CA GLU A 28 -2.99 -3.01 12.87
C GLU A 28 -4.00 -2.10 13.58
N SER A 29 -3.71 -0.80 13.68
CA SER A 29 -4.66 0.10 14.32
C SER A 29 -5.87 0.31 13.41
N ARG A 30 -6.97 -0.42 13.72
CA ARG A 30 -8.31 0.02 13.34
C ARG A 30 -8.38 1.51 13.68
N PRO A 31 -8.94 2.38 12.81
CA PRO A 31 -9.20 3.76 13.21
C PRO A 31 -9.90 3.72 14.56
N ARG A 32 -9.23 4.26 15.59
CA ARG A 32 -9.80 4.31 16.95
C ARG A 32 -11.15 4.99 16.81
N PRO A 33 -12.26 4.39 17.29
CA PRO A 33 -13.52 5.11 17.33
C PRO A 33 -13.30 6.30 18.26
N THR A 34 -13.08 7.47 17.68
CA THR A 34 -13.18 8.70 18.45
C THR A 34 -14.63 8.78 18.88
N THR A 35 -14.83 8.81 20.19
CA THR A 35 -16.14 8.97 20.82
C THR A 35 -16.81 10.21 20.20
N GLY A 36 -17.84 9.98 19.36
CA GLY A 36 -18.57 11.04 18.65
C GLY A 36 -18.56 10.97 17.11
N VAL A 37 -17.93 9.97 16.47
CA VAL A 37 -17.89 9.89 15.01
C VAL A 37 -19.23 9.49 14.41
N ARG A 38 -19.77 10.36 13.54
CA ARG A 38 -20.84 10.02 12.60
C ARG A 38 -20.40 8.84 11.73
N GLU A 39 -21.32 7.91 11.47
CA GLU A 39 -21.06 6.75 10.61
C GLU A 39 -20.48 7.18 9.25
N ALA A 40 -19.35 6.58 8.87
CA ALA A 40 -18.63 6.94 7.65
C ALA A 40 -19.51 6.77 6.40
N LYS A 41 -19.41 7.72 5.47
CA LYS A 41 -20.12 7.72 4.18
C LYS A 41 -19.20 7.24 3.07
N ILE A 42 -19.54 6.11 2.48
CA ILE A 42 -18.79 5.48 1.39
C ILE A 42 -19.51 5.71 0.08
N TYR A 43 -18.83 6.27 -0.91
CA TYR A 43 -19.36 6.40 -2.25
C TYR A 43 -19.23 5.07 -2.99
N ILE A 44 -20.32 4.56 -3.54
CA ILE A 44 -20.35 3.41 -4.45
C ILE A 44 -21.30 3.74 -5.60
N ASP A 45 -20.79 3.78 -6.83
CA ASP A 45 -21.57 3.90 -8.07
C ASP A 45 -22.61 5.04 -8.05
N GLY A 46 -22.19 6.23 -7.61
CA GLY A 46 -23.02 7.44 -7.61
C GLY A 46 -23.85 7.66 -6.34
N LYS A 47 -23.75 6.78 -5.34
CA LYS A 47 -24.55 6.86 -4.10
C LYS A 47 -23.67 6.74 -2.86
N PHE A 48 -24.09 7.41 -1.79
CA PHE A 48 -23.47 7.29 -0.48
C PHE A 48 -24.17 6.24 0.38
N TYR A 49 -23.38 5.31 0.89
CA TYR A 49 -23.81 4.29 1.83
C TYR A 49 -23.13 4.54 3.17
N SER A 50 -23.76 4.07 4.25
CA SER A 50 -23.05 3.96 5.51
C SER A 50 -22.06 2.78 5.46
N GLU A 51 -21.01 2.80 6.27
CA GLU A 51 -20.00 1.73 6.31
C GLU A 51 -20.62 0.32 6.40
N ALA A 52 -21.61 0.13 7.28
CA ALA A 52 -22.28 -1.17 7.44
C ALA A 52 -23.08 -1.64 6.21
N ASN A 53 -23.47 -0.69 5.34
CA ASN A 53 -24.28 -0.95 4.15
C ASN A 53 -23.47 -0.86 2.85
N ALA A 54 -22.23 -0.40 2.90
CA ALA A 54 -21.30 -0.36 1.79
C ALA A 54 -20.85 -1.78 1.44
N LYS A 55 -21.51 -2.40 0.45
CA LYS A 55 -21.32 -3.81 0.08
C LYS A 55 -21.05 -3.94 -1.41
N VAL A 56 -20.23 -4.92 -1.76
CA VAL A 56 -20.03 -5.39 -3.14
C VAL A 56 -20.64 -6.77 -3.31
N SER A 57 -20.96 -7.14 -4.54
CA SER A 57 -21.41 -8.49 -4.86
C SER A 57 -20.29 -9.51 -4.63
N VAL A 58 -20.63 -10.70 -4.16
CA VAL A 58 -19.69 -11.84 -4.10
C VAL A 58 -19.28 -12.35 -5.48
N PHE A 59 -19.95 -11.89 -6.55
CA PHE A 59 -19.65 -12.17 -7.95
C PHE A 59 -18.85 -11.06 -8.64
N ASP A 60 -18.42 -10.03 -7.89
CA ASP A 60 -17.55 -8.99 -8.43
C ASP A 60 -16.15 -9.57 -8.71
N HIS A 61 -15.65 -9.38 -9.93
CA HIS A 61 -14.35 -9.89 -10.37
C HIS A 61 -13.16 -9.22 -9.67
N GLY A 62 -13.35 -8.01 -9.14
CA GLY A 62 -12.40 -7.36 -8.25
C GLY A 62 -12.21 -8.14 -6.94
N LEU A 63 -13.29 -8.73 -6.40
CA LEU A 63 -13.21 -9.62 -5.23
C LEU A 63 -12.67 -11.01 -5.62
N LEU A 64 -13.22 -11.61 -6.68
CA LEU A 64 -12.91 -13.00 -7.04
C LEU A 64 -11.49 -13.21 -7.56
N TYR A 65 -10.97 -12.23 -8.32
CA TYR A 65 -9.73 -12.39 -9.09
C TYR A 65 -8.75 -11.24 -8.91
N GLY A 66 -9.07 -10.25 -8.06
CA GLY A 66 -8.28 -9.02 -7.98
C GLY A 66 -8.31 -8.19 -9.28
N ASP A 67 -9.31 -8.41 -10.15
CA ASP A 67 -9.46 -7.68 -11.41
C ASP A 67 -10.03 -6.29 -11.15
N GLY A 68 -9.13 -5.37 -10.87
CA GLY A 68 -9.42 -3.98 -10.55
C GLY A 68 -8.15 -3.22 -10.21
N ILE A 69 -8.32 -1.92 -10.00
CA ILE A 69 -7.26 -0.97 -9.70
C ILE A 69 -7.63 -0.10 -8.52
N PHE A 70 -6.63 0.54 -7.91
CA PHE A 70 -6.89 1.50 -6.86
C PHE A 70 -5.86 2.62 -6.79
N GLU A 71 -6.23 3.68 -6.09
CA GLU A 71 -5.36 4.75 -5.65
C GLU A 71 -5.43 4.95 -4.14
N GLY A 72 -4.30 5.45 -3.62
CA GLY A 72 -4.16 5.88 -2.24
C GLY A 72 -3.74 7.32 -2.20
N ILE A 73 -4.65 8.21 -1.81
CA ILE A 73 -4.49 9.65 -2.00
C ILE A 73 -4.57 10.34 -0.65
N ARG A 74 -3.60 11.20 -0.32
CA ARG A 74 -3.62 11.99 0.91
C ARG A 74 -4.23 13.36 0.64
N PHE A 75 -4.93 13.88 1.64
CA PHE A 75 -5.38 15.26 1.65
C PHE A 75 -5.02 15.91 2.98
N TYR A 76 -4.62 17.18 2.92
CA TYR A 76 -4.10 17.94 4.03
C TYR A 76 -4.75 19.32 4.06
N ASN A 77 -5.31 19.71 5.21
CA ASN A 77 -5.95 21.00 5.41
C ASN A 77 -6.93 21.38 4.26
N GLY A 78 -7.80 20.44 3.88
CA GLY A 78 -8.83 20.59 2.86
C GLY A 78 -8.32 20.56 1.41
N ARG A 79 -7.06 20.20 1.18
CA ARG A 79 -6.46 20.13 -0.17
C ARG A 79 -6.01 18.71 -0.48
N VAL A 80 -6.48 18.17 -1.61
CA VAL A 80 -6.04 16.84 -2.08
C VAL A 80 -4.68 16.98 -2.74
N PHE A 81 -3.69 16.26 -2.22
CA PHE A 81 -2.32 16.36 -2.70
C PHE A 81 -2.13 15.57 -4.00
N ARG A 82 -1.57 16.23 -5.03
CA ARG A 82 -1.23 15.61 -6.33
C ARG A 82 -2.38 14.82 -6.97
N LEU A 83 -3.61 15.34 -6.85
CA LEU A 83 -4.82 14.66 -7.32
C LEU A 83 -4.76 14.31 -8.82
N GLN A 84 -4.30 15.24 -9.65
CA GLN A 84 -4.22 15.05 -11.09
C GLN A 84 -3.29 13.88 -11.45
N GLU A 85 -2.14 13.79 -10.78
CA GLU A 85 -1.16 12.72 -10.96
C GLU A 85 -1.70 11.36 -10.49
N HIS A 86 -2.44 11.33 -9.38
CA HIS A 86 -3.13 10.12 -8.91
C HIS A 86 -4.18 9.64 -9.93
N LEU A 87 -5.04 10.53 -10.44
CA LEU A 87 -6.04 10.16 -11.45
C LEU A 87 -5.40 9.76 -12.78
N GLU A 88 -4.29 10.40 -13.18
CA GLU A 88 -3.56 9.97 -14.36
C GLU A 88 -3.07 8.52 -14.21
N ARG A 89 -2.42 8.20 -13.09
CA ARG A 89 -1.93 6.84 -12.82
C ARG A 89 -3.06 5.81 -12.71
N LEU A 90 -4.21 6.17 -12.13
CA LEU A 90 -5.39 5.32 -12.10
C LEU A 90 -5.84 4.97 -13.52
N TRP A 91 -5.99 5.96 -14.41
CA TRP A 91 -6.36 5.72 -15.81
C TRP A 91 -5.29 4.93 -16.56
N ASN A 92 -4.01 5.14 -16.26
CA ASN A 92 -2.92 4.36 -16.87
C ASN A 92 -3.01 2.89 -16.45
N SER A 93 -3.24 2.63 -15.16
CA SER A 93 -3.45 1.27 -14.62
C SER A 93 -4.69 0.61 -15.25
N ALA A 94 -5.78 1.35 -15.42
CA ALA A 94 -7.01 0.87 -16.05
C ALA A 94 -6.74 0.42 -17.50
N ARG A 95 -6.05 1.25 -18.28
CA ARG A 95 -5.67 0.91 -19.67
C ARG A 95 -4.80 -0.33 -19.75
N SER A 96 -3.86 -0.53 -18.82
CA SER A 96 -2.99 -1.71 -18.80
C SER A 96 -3.75 -3.03 -18.60
N ILE A 97 -4.93 -3.00 -17.98
CA ILE A 97 -5.77 -4.19 -17.79
C ILE A 97 -7.03 -4.15 -18.66
N CYS A 98 -7.10 -3.28 -19.67
CA CYS A 98 -8.28 -3.10 -20.52
C CYS A 98 -9.58 -2.85 -19.72
N LEU A 99 -9.51 -2.04 -18.67
CA LEU A 99 -10.65 -1.62 -17.86
C LEU A 99 -11.10 -0.21 -18.25
N ASP A 100 -12.36 -0.11 -18.67
CA ASP A 100 -13.00 1.17 -18.92
C ASP A 100 -13.60 1.72 -17.62
N ILE A 101 -13.12 2.88 -17.19
CA ILE A 101 -13.67 3.55 -16.00
C ILE A 101 -15.01 4.19 -16.40
N PRO A 102 -16.12 3.94 -15.67
CA PRO A 102 -17.48 4.29 -16.10
C PRO A 102 -17.83 5.77 -15.86
N MET A 103 -16.82 6.64 -15.78
CA MET A 103 -16.97 8.07 -15.56
C MET A 103 -15.73 8.82 -16.05
N THR A 104 -15.88 10.13 -16.28
CA THR A 104 -14.78 11.02 -16.65
C THR A 104 -13.89 11.36 -15.45
N ARG A 105 -12.67 11.86 -15.72
CA ARG A 105 -11.76 12.36 -14.68
C ARG A 105 -12.38 13.49 -13.85
N GLN A 106 -13.21 14.32 -14.47
CA GLN A 106 -13.89 15.42 -13.79
C GLN A 106 -14.98 14.91 -12.84
N GLU A 107 -15.81 13.97 -13.27
CA GLU A 107 -16.81 13.35 -12.40
C GLU A 107 -16.17 12.60 -11.25
N MET A 108 -15.06 11.88 -11.51
CA MET A 108 -14.31 11.19 -10.46
C MET A 108 -13.68 12.16 -9.45
N THR A 109 -13.18 13.31 -9.93
CA THR A 109 -12.70 14.40 -9.07
C THR A 109 -13.82 14.88 -8.15
N GLU A 110 -15.00 15.17 -8.70
CA GLU A 110 -16.12 15.66 -7.90
C GLU A 110 -16.60 14.60 -6.90
N ALA A 111 -16.75 13.34 -7.32
CA ALA A 111 -17.14 12.25 -6.43
C ALA A 111 -16.16 12.08 -5.26
N LEU A 112 -14.85 12.21 -5.52
CA LEU A 112 -13.82 12.15 -4.50
C LEU A 112 -13.92 13.32 -3.52
N LEU A 113 -14.05 14.55 -4.03
CA LEU A 113 -14.20 15.74 -3.19
C LEU A 113 -15.47 15.69 -2.36
N GLU A 114 -16.59 15.25 -2.95
CA GLU A 114 -17.86 15.10 -2.25
C GLU A 114 -17.78 14.04 -1.16
N THR A 115 -17.06 12.94 -1.40
CA THR A 115 -16.80 11.93 -0.37
C THR A 115 -16.05 12.51 0.83
N ILE A 116 -15.08 13.42 0.62
CA ILE A 116 -14.42 14.13 1.72
C ILE A 116 -15.43 15.02 2.47
N ARG A 117 -16.27 15.77 1.75
CA ARG A 117 -17.24 16.73 2.33
C ARG A 117 -18.32 16.02 3.15
N GLU A 118 -18.88 14.93 2.64
CA GLU A 118 -19.89 14.09 3.32
C GLU A 118 -19.37 13.50 4.63
N ASN A 119 -18.06 13.22 4.71
CA ASN A 119 -17.40 12.74 5.93
C ASN A 119 -16.88 13.88 6.82
N HIS A 120 -17.05 15.14 6.43
CA HIS A 120 -16.59 16.34 7.16
C HIS A 120 -15.09 16.31 7.50
N LEU A 121 -14.27 15.70 6.64
CA LEU A 121 -12.83 15.57 6.88
C LEU A 121 -12.07 16.76 6.31
N ARG A 122 -11.01 17.19 7.02
CA ARG A 122 -10.05 18.19 6.52
C ARG A 122 -8.66 17.64 6.27
N GLU A 123 -8.35 16.48 6.83
CA GLU A 123 -7.12 15.76 6.61
C GLU A 123 -7.39 14.26 6.66
N GLY A 124 -6.62 13.49 5.90
CA GLY A 124 -6.80 12.05 5.86
C GLY A 124 -6.31 11.42 4.58
N TYR A 125 -6.95 10.30 4.25
CA TYR A 125 -6.62 9.42 3.16
C TYR A 125 -7.88 8.99 2.42
N ILE A 126 -7.76 8.88 1.11
CA ILE A 126 -8.76 8.32 0.22
C ILE A 126 -8.24 7.01 -0.33
N ARG A 127 -9.07 5.97 -0.21
CA ARG A 127 -8.97 4.75 -1.00
C ARG A 127 -9.99 4.84 -2.13
N LEU A 128 -9.48 5.02 -3.34
CA LEU A 128 -10.28 5.02 -4.58
C LEU A 128 -10.08 3.68 -5.26
N VAL A 129 -11.14 2.93 -5.52
CA VAL A 129 -11.09 1.60 -6.14
C VAL A 129 -11.99 1.59 -7.37
N VAL A 130 -11.52 0.95 -8.43
CA VAL A 130 -12.34 0.59 -9.58
C VAL A 130 -12.23 -0.91 -9.79
N THR A 131 -13.33 -1.65 -9.69
CA THR A 131 -13.37 -3.09 -9.99
C THR A 131 -13.83 -3.33 -11.42
N ARG A 132 -13.52 -4.51 -11.95
CA ARG A 132 -14.09 -4.99 -13.21
C ARG A 132 -15.62 -5.08 -13.18
N GLY A 133 -16.20 -5.27 -12.00
CA GLY A 133 -17.64 -5.40 -11.79
C GLY A 133 -18.11 -6.85 -11.71
N VAL A 134 -19.43 -7.03 -11.71
CA VAL A 134 -20.07 -8.34 -11.58
C VAL A 134 -20.02 -9.12 -12.88
N GLY A 135 -19.60 -10.38 -12.79
CA GLY A 135 -19.60 -11.32 -13.90
C GLY A 135 -19.96 -12.75 -13.48
N ASN A 136 -19.82 -13.69 -14.41
CA ASN A 136 -19.90 -15.12 -14.08
C ASN A 136 -18.59 -15.62 -13.43
N LEU A 137 -18.48 -16.91 -13.11
CA LEU A 137 -17.29 -17.49 -12.46
C LEU A 137 -16.13 -17.82 -13.43
N GLY A 138 -16.21 -17.37 -14.69
CA GLY A 138 -15.12 -17.47 -15.65
C GLY A 138 -14.21 -16.24 -15.60
N LEU A 139 -12.98 -16.38 -16.09
CA LEU A 139 -11.98 -15.31 -16.07
C LEU A 139 -12.12 -14.29 -17.21
N ASN A 140 -13.07 -14.47 -18.13
CA ASN A 140 -13.20 -13.58 -19.29
C ASN A 140 -13.86 -12.24 -18.87
N PRO A 141 -13.14 -11.10 -18.95
CA PRO A 141 -13.67 -9.81 -18.49
C PRO A 141 -14.86 -9.31 -19.32
N GLU A 142 -15.07 -9.83 -20.53
CA GLU A 142 -16.25 -9.53 -21.37
C GLU A 142 -17.57 -9.91 -20.70
N GLN A 143 -17.53 -10.76 -19.67
CA GLN A 143 -18.70 -11.16 -18.88
C GLN A 143 -19.08 -10.12 -17.82
N CYS A 144 -18.24 -9.11 -17.59
CA CYS A 144 -18.52 -8.00 -16.70
C CYS A 144 -18.91 -6.78 -17.52
N LYS A 145 -20.12 -6.25 -17.29
CA LYS A 145 -20.66 -5.13 -18.08
C LYS A 145 -20.54 -3.78 -17.38
N ASP A 146 -20.55 -3.81 -16.05
CA ASP A 146 -20.64 -2.60 -15.23
C ASP A 146 -19.52 -2.59 -14.18
N PRO A 147 -18.36 -1.99 -14.50
CA PRO A 147 -17.31 -1.70 -13.52
C PRO A 147 -17.86 -0.90 -12.34
N SER A 148 -17.40 -1.19 -11.11
CA SER A 148 -17.83 -0.45 -9.92
C SER A 148 -16.75 0.54 -9.49
N VAL A 149 -17.16 1.74 -9.07
CA VAL A 149 -16.29 2.79 -8.50
C VAL A 149 -16.64 2.99 -7.04
N ILE A 150 -15.63 2.79 -6.18
CA ILE A 150 -15.75 2.88 -4.73
C ILE A 150 -14.78 3.95 -4.21
N ILE A 151 -15.27 4.88 -3.40
CA ILE A 151 -14.44 5.90 -2.76
C ILE A 151 -14.68 5.88 -1.26
N ILE A 152 -13.61 5.64 -0.51
CA ILE A 152 -13.58 5.64 0.95
C ILE A 152 -12.68 6.78 1.39
N ALA A 153 -13.19 7.69 2.23
CA ALA A 153 -12.40 8.72 2.88
C ALA A 153 -12.33 8.44 4.40
N ALA A 154 -11.12 8.43 4.95
CA ALA A 154 -10.89 8.15 6.37
C ALA A 154 -9.65 8.87 6.89
N THR A 155 -9.55 9.02 8.21
CA THR A 155 -8.31 9.40 8.88
C THR A 155 -7.42 8.17 9.05
N ILE A 156 -6.15 8.26 8.68
CA ILE A 156 -5.15 7.20 8.89
C ILE A 156 -3.81 7.81 9.31
N ALA A 157 -3.18 7.21 10.32
CA ALA A 157 -1.77 7.39 10.62
C ALA A 157 -1.04 6.14 10.12
N LEU A 158 -0.07 6.29 9.22
CA LEU A 158 0.70 5.16 8.69
C LEU A 158 1.74 4.69 9.70
N TYR A 159 2.43 5.64 10.34
CA TYR A 159 3.40 5.40 11.40
C TYR A 159 3.18 6.42 12.52
N HIS A 160 3.54 6.03 13.75
CA HIS A 160 3.63 6.99 14.86
C HIS A 160 4.63 8.10 14.53
N GLU A 161 4.37 9.34 14.97
CA GLU A 161 5.23 10.49 14.66
C GLU A 161 6.71 10.26 15.03
N ASP A 162 6.95 9.51 16.10
CA ASP A 162 8.30 9.17 16.55
C ASP A 162 9.09 8.35 15.54
N PHE A 163 8.45 7.51 14.73
CA PHE A 163 9.15 6.71 13.72
C PHE A 163 9.75 7.58 12.61
N TYR A 164 9.11 8.71 12.27
CA TYR A 164 9.69 9.66 11.32
C TYR A 164 10.94 10.36 11.87
N ARG A 165 11.15 10.35 13.20
CA ARG A 165 12.33 10.94 13.86
C ARG A 165 13.41 9.92 14.19
N LYS A 166 13.02 8.72 14.62
CA LYS A 166 13.93 7.65 15.07
C LYS A 166 14.30 6.66 13.96
N GLY A 167 13.53 6.62 12.89
CA GLY A 167 13.66 5.61 11.83
C GLY A 167 12.82 4.36 12.10
N LEU A 168 12.68 3.55 11.06
CA LEU A 168 12.00 2.24 11.07
C LEU A 168 13.05 1.14 10.95
N SER A 169 12.79 -0.01 11.59
CA SER A 169 13.54 -1.24 11.33
C SER A 169 13.07 -1.88 10.02
N ILE A 170 14.01 -2.28 9.17
CA ILE A 170 13.70 -2.93 7.88
C ILE A 170 14.40 -4.29 7.79
N VAL A 171 13.73 -5.26 7.19
CA VAL A 171 14.29 -6.59 6.89
C VAL A 171 14.20 -6.90 5.41
N THR A 172 15.25 -7.48 4.82
CA THR A 172 15.14 -8.02 3.46
C THR A 172 14.44 -9.37 3.49
N VAL A 173 13.34 -9.50 2.74
CA VAL A 173 12.48 -10.69 2.74
C VAL A 173 12.78 -11.65 1.58
N ALA A 174 12.35 -12.89 1.71
CA ALA A 174 12.50 -13.93 0.69
C ALA A 174 11.49 -13.74 -0.46
N THR A 175 10.28 -13.26 -0.18
CA THR A 175 9.29 -12.90 -1.21
C THR A 175 9.87 -11.89 -2.19
N ARG A 176 10.02 -12.31 -3.45
CA ARG A 176 10.46 -11.44 -4.55
C ARG A 176 9.33 -10.54 -5.02
N ARG A 177 9.69 -9.37 -5.51
CA ARG A 177 8.73 -8.46 -6.15
C ARG A 177 8.22 -9.08 -7.45
N SER A 178 6.92 -8.94 -7.72
CA SER A 178 6.30 -9.43 -8.96
C SER A 178 7.08 -8.96 -10.18
N ASN A 179 7.44 -9.93 -11.03
CA ASN A 179 8.13 -9.67 -12.28
C ASN A 179 7.22 -8.88 -13.25
N PRO A 180 7.71 -7.79 -13.88
CA PRO A 180 6.95 -7.02 -14.86
C PRO A 180 6.33 -7.83 -16.02
N ALA A 181 6.94 -8.96 -16.39
CA ALA A 181 6.45 -9.86 -17.44
C ALA A 181 5.36 -10.84 -16.96
N SER A 182 5.12 -10.95 -15.66
CA SER A 182 4.07 -11.82 -15.08
C SER A 182 2.88 -11.00 -14.60
N LEU A 183 3.09 -10.11 -13.64
CA LEU A 183 2.08 -9.19 -13.13
C LEU A 183 2.76 -7.85 -12.90
N ASN A 184 2.55 -6.92 -13.84
CA ASN A 184 3.35 -5.72 -13.91
C ASN A 184 3.11 -4.80 -12.69
N PRO A 185 4.12 -4.57 -11.82
CA PRO A 185 3.96 -3.78 -10.61
C PRO A 185 3.73 -2.29 -10.90
N ALA A 186 3.96 -1.82 -12.14
CA ALA A 186 3.56 -0.49 -12.57
C ALA A 186 2.03 -0.28 -12.56
N VAL A 187 1.24 -1.37 -12.65
CA VAL A 187 -0.21 -1.34 -12.50
C VAL A 187 -0.55 -1.41 -11.01
N LYS A 188 -1.17 -0.36 -10.47
CA LYS A 188 -1.64 -0.35 -9.09
C LYS A 188 -2.96 -1.11 -8.95
N SER A 189 -2.89 -2.43 -9.16
CA SER A 189 -4.04 -3.34 -9.17
C SER A 189 -4.44 -3.82 -7.77
N LEU A 190 -5.58 -4.51 -7.67
CA LEU A 190 -6.02 -5.16 -6.42
C LEU A 190 -5.23 -6.43 -6.07
N ASN A 191 -4.29 -6.86 -6.92
CA ASN A 191 -3.45 -8.05 -6.70
C ASN A 191 -2.28 -7.77 -5.75
N TYR A 192 -2.58 -7.46 -4.49
CA TYR A 192 -1.58 -7.11 -3.46
C TYR A 192 -1.07 -8.29 -2.62
N LEU A 193 -1.44 -9.54 -2.96
CA LEU A 193 -1.03 -10.71 -2.18
C LEU A 193 0.51 -10.83 -2.11
N ASN A 194 1.24 -10.45 -3.16
CA ASN A 194 2.72 -10.38 -3.14
C ASN A 194 3.24 -9.47 -2.01
N ASN A 195 2.69 -8.25 -1.92
CA ASN A 195 3.04 -7.27 -0.90
C ASN A 195 2.62 -7.71 0.50
N VAL A 196 1.45 -8.36 0.63
CA VAL A 196 0.96 -8.93 1.90
C VAL A 196 1.88 -10.05 2.39
N MET A 197 2.34 -10.95 1.52
CA MET A 197 3.28 -12.02 1.89
C MET A 197 4.61 -11.45 2.38
N ALA A 198 5.15 -10.44 1.71
CA ALA A 198 6.34 -9.72 2.17
C ALA A 198 6.12 -9.05 3.54
N ARG A 199 4.93 -8.47 3.78
CA ARG A 199 4.57 -7.88 5.07
C ARG A 199 4.51 -8.93 6.18
N ILE A 200 3.95 -10.11 5.89
CA ILE A 200 3.91 -11.24 6.83
C ILE A 200 5.34 -11.65 7.23
N GLU A 201 6.26 -11.73 6.27
CA GLU A 201 7.67 -12.05 6.57
C GLU A 201 8.34 -11.00 7.46
N ALA A 202 8.09 -9.70 7.24
CA ALA A 202 8.59 -8.64 8.11
C ALA A 202 8.03 -8.74 9.53
N ASN A 203 6.72 -8.99 9.68
CA ASN A 203 6.09 -9.19 10.98
C ASN A 203 6.71 -10.39 11.73
N LEU A 204 6.94 -11.51 11.04
CA LEU A 204 7.59 -12.69 11.62
C LEU A 204 9.04 -12.42 12.04
N ALA A 205 9.72 -11.50 11.37
CA ALA A 205 11.05 -11.02 11.73
C ALA A 205 11.03 -9.88 12.77
N SER A 206 9.86 -9.47 13.25
CA SER A 206 9.69 -8.32 14.16
C SER A 206 10.29 -7.01 13.61
N ALA A 207 10.20 -6.82 12.29
CA ALA A 207 10.64 -5.60 11.61
C ALA A 207 9.43 -4.74 11.21
N ASP A 208 9.61 -3.42 11.22
CA ASP A 208 8.54 -2.47 10.91
C ASP A 208 8.18 -2.45 9.42
N GLU A 209 9.10 -2.86 8.53
CA GLU A 209 8.89 -2.91 7.08
C GLU A 209 9.78 -3.96 6.39
N ALA A 210 9.31 -4.46 5.23
CA ALA A 210 10.07 -5.35 4.37
C ALA A 210 10.70 -4.61 3.19
N LEU A 211 11.96 -4.93 2.90
CA LEU A 211 12.63 -4.60 1.65
C LEU A 211 12.53 -5.79 0.69
N MET A 212 11.94 -5.57 -0.48
CA MET A 212 11.76 -6.58 -1.52
C MET A 212 12.82 -6.46 -2.61
N LEU A 213 13.31 -7.61 -3.07
CA LEU A 213 14.22 -7.72 -4.20
C LEU A 213 13.49 -8.25 -5.43
N ASN A 214 13.99 -7.95 -6.63
CA ASN A 214 13.54 -8.57 -7.86
C ASN A 214 14.25 -9.91 -8.14
N ASP A 215 13.89 -10.56 -9.25
CA ASP A 215 14.43 -11.87 -9.65
C ASP A 215 15.92 -11.84 -9.97
N ALA A 216 16.46 -10.68 -10.35
CA ALA A 216 17.89 -10.49 -10.59
C ALA A 216 18.69 -10.28 -9.28
N GLY A 217 18.02 -10.16 -8.14
CA GLY A 217 18.65 -9.89 -6.85
C GLY A 217 18.88 -8.40 -6.56
N ASN A 218 18.41 -7.51 -7.43
CA ASN A 218 18.45 -6.07 -7.19
C ASN A 218 17.30 -5.65 -6.28
N VAL A 219 17.47 -4.52 -5.60
CA VAL A 219 16.45 -3.90 -4.76
C VAL A 219 15.33 -3.36 -5.64
N ALA A 220 14.07 -3.63 -5.29
CA ALA A 220 12.90 -3.15 -6.01
C ALA A 220 12.19 -2.03 -5.25
N GLU A 221 11.53 -2.36 -4.14
CA GLU A 221 10.79 -1.41 -3.28
C GLU A 221 10.48 -2.06 -1.93
N CYS A 222 9.84 -1.34 -1.02
CA CYS A 222 9.27 -1.89 0.21
C CYS A 222 7.85 -2.43 -0.03
N THR A 223 7.16 -2.94 1.00
CA THR A 223 5.81 -3.51 0.80
C THR A 223 4.77 -2.51 0.31
N ALA A 224 4.88 -1.23 0.67
CA ALA A 224 3.92 -0.20 0.27
C ALA A 224 4.57 1.13 -0.19
N ASP A 225 5.91 1.19 -0.21
CA ASP A 225 6.67 2.43 -0.36
C ASP A 225 7.87 2.22 -1.30
N ASN A 226 8.21 3.24 -2.09
CA ASN A 226 9.50 3.23 -2.80
C ASN A 226 10.66 3.44 -1.83
N VAL A 227 11.84 2.94 -2.17
CA VAL A 227 13.05 3.06 -1.36
C VAL A 227 14.06 4.00 -2.00
N PHE A 228 14.77 4.73 -1.15
CA PHE A 228 15.88 5.61 -1.51
C PHE A 228 17.08 5.33 -0.59
N ILE A 229 18.29 5.41 -1.11
CA ILE A 229 19.53 5.40 -0.33
C ILE A 229 20.31 6.69 -0.59
N ILE A 230 21.05 7.16 0.41
CA ILE A 230 21.91 8.33 0.30
C ILE A 230 23.36 7.88 0.43
N LYS A 231 24.16 8.15 -0.61
CA LYS A 231 25.58 7.75 -0.64
C LYS A 231 26.40 8.84 -1.32
N HIS A 232 27.50 9.24 -0.69
CA HIS A 232 28.39 10.31 -1.19
C HIS A 232 27.67 11.62 -1.57
N GLY A 233 26.65 12.02 -0.80
CA GLY A 233 25.87 13.24 -1.05
C GLY A 233 24.90 13.15 -2.23
N GLN A 234 24.70 11.97 -2.80
CA GLN A 234 23.73 11.70 -3.87
C GLN A 234 22.62 10.77 -3.37
N ILE A 235 21.45 10.87 -3.98
CA ILE A 235 20.30 10.01 -3.69
C ILE A 235 20.20 8.97 -4.80
N PHE A 236 19.99 7.70 -4.45
CA PHE A 236 19.75 6.61 -5.39
C PHE A 236 18.40 5.96 -5.11
N THR A 237 17.70 5.55 -6.15
CA THR A 237 16.45 4.78 -6.05
C THR A 237 16.38 3.78 -7.19
N PRO A 238 15.74 2.61 -7.00
CA PRO A 238 15.60 1.65 -8.08
C PRO A 238 14.83 2.26 -9.25
N PRO A 239 15.19 1.92 -10.51
CA PRO A 239 14.35 2.26 -11.65
C PRO A 239 13.03 1.50 -11.56
N THR A 240 11.96 2.04 -12.16
CA THR A 240 10.65 1.35 -12.20
C THR A 240 10.72 0.00 -12.91
N THR A 241 11.66 -0.17 -13.85
CA THR A 241 11.95 -1.45 -14.51
C THR A 241 12.46 -2.53 -13.56
N ALA A 242 13.00 -2.17 -12.39
CA ALA A 242 13.39 -3.12 -11.35
C ALA A 242 12.18 -3.71 -10.58
N GLY A 243 10.96 -3.24 -10.86
CA GLY A 243 9.72 -3.68 -10.22
C GLY A 243 9.13 -2.68 -9.24
N ALA A 244 9.73 -1.49 -9.12
CA ALA A 244 9.19 -0.39 -8.31
C ALA A 244 7.97 0.25 -8.99
N LEU A 245 6.92 0.51 -8.22
CA LEU A 245 5.80 1.33 -8.68
C LEU A 245 6.31 2.76 -8.97
N GLN A 246 5.79 3.41 -10.01
CA GLN A 246 6.02 4.84 -10.25
C GLN A 246 5.26 5.67 -9.19
N GLY A 247 5.85 5.79 -8.00
CA GLY A 247 5.27 6.49 -6.87
C GLY A 247 5.17 8.00 -7.10
N ILE A 248 4.02 8.57 -6.72
CA ILE A 248 3.83 10.03 -6.78
C ILE A 248 4.67 10.73 -5.70
N THR A 249 4.74 10.16 -4.49
CA THR A 249 5.67 10.62 -3.45
C THR A 249 7.12 10.51 -3.92
N ARG A 250 7.48 9.44 -4.65
CA ARG A 250 8.80 9.31 -5.27
C ARG A 250 9.07 10.48 -6.22
N SER A 251 8.15 10.81 -7.13
CA SER A 251 8.32 11.99 -8.01
C SER A 251 8.49 13.30 -7.22
N VAL A 252 7.78 13.48 -6.11
CA VAL A 252 7.97 14.65 -5.24
C VAL A 252 9.38 14.71 -4.63
N VAL A 253 9.98 13.57 -4.29
CA VAL A 253 11.39 13.53 -3.84
C VAL A 253 12.34 14.00 -4.93
N PHE A 254 12.08 13.65 -6.21
CA PHE A 254 12.89 14.15 -7.34
C PHE A 254 12.73 15.67 -7.50
N ASP A 255 11.51 16.19 -7.44
CA ASP A 255 11.23 17.63 -7.53
C ASP A 255 11.99 18.40 -6.44
N ILE A 256 11.82 17.98 -5.17
CA ILE A 256 12.47 18.63 -4.02
C ILE A 256 14.00 18.54 -4.13
N ALA A 257 14.54 17.36 -4.45
CA ALA A 257 15.99 17.21 -4.58
C ALA A 257 16.57 18.13 -5.66
N GLY A 258 15.84 18.33 -6.77
CA GLY A 258 16.20 19.29 -7.82
C GLY A 258 16.24 20.73 -7.33
N GLU A 259 15.33 21.15 -6.46
CA GLU A 259 15.33 22.49 -5.85
C GLU A 259 16.57 22.76 -4.97
N PHE A 260 17.19 21.70 -4.46
CA PHE A 260 18.40 21.77 -3.62
C PHE A 260 19.68 21.37 -4.36
N ASP A 261 19.64 21.23 -5.69
CA ASP A 261 20.76 20.75 -6.51
C ASP A 261 21.32 19.37 -6.07
N ILE A 262 20.48 18.54 -5.44
CA ILE A 262 20.83 17.18 -5.03
C ILE A 262 20.49 16.23 -6.17
N LYS A 263 21.50 15.53 -6.68
CA LYS A 263 21.32 14.56 -7.75
C LYS A 263 20.58 13.32 -7.23
N VAL A 264 19.42 13.02 -7.83
CA VAL A 264 18.73 11.73 -7.70
C VAL A 264 19.07 10.86 -8.91
N ILE A 265 19.55 9.65 -8.67
CA ILE A 265 19.97 8.70 -9.69
C ILE A 265 19.07 7.48 -9.63
N GLU A 266 18.42 7.16 -10.74
CA GLU A 266 17.80 5.86 -10.92
C GLU A 266 18.88 4.84 -11.27
N ALA A 267 19.09 3.85 -10.40
CA ALA A 267 20.12 2.83 -10.59
C ALA A 267 19.70 1.50 -9.98
N ASP A 268 20.11 0.41 -10.63
CA ASP A 268 20.09 -0.91 -10.00
C ASP A 268 21.15 -0.96 -8.90
N PHE A 269 20.76 -1.45 -7.73
CA PHE A 269 21.67 -1.74 -6.63
C PHE A 269 21.20 -2.97 -5.87
N THR A 270 22.12 -3.57 -5.13
CA THR A 270 21.90 -4.83 -4.43
C THR A 270 21.74 -4.60 -2.94
N ARG A 271 21.47 -5.68 -2.21
CA ARG A 271 21.46 -5.65 -0.75
C ARG A 271 22.78 -5.15 -0.14
N HIS A 272 23.92 -5.37 -0.80
CA HIS A 272 25.22 -4.88 -0.33
C HIS A 272 25.27 -3.34 -0.28
N ASP A 273 24.51 -2.65 -1.11
CA ASP A 273 24.54 -1.18 -1.18
C ASP A 273 23.70 -0.51 -0.09
N ILE A 274 22.88 -1.28 0.64
CA ILE A 274 22.00 -0.81 1.72
C ILE A 274 22.65 -0.93 3.10
N PHE A 275 23.46 -1.97 3.31
CA PHE A 275 24.16 -2.25 4.57
C PHE A 275 25.59 -1.70 4.56
#